data_AF-A0A7U9S8K4-F1
#
_entry.id   AF-A0A7U9S8K4-F1
#
_cell.length_a   1.000
_cell.length_b   1.000
_cell.length_c   1.000
_cell.angle_alpha   90.00
_cell.angle_beta   90.00
_cell.angle_gamma   90.00
#
_symmetry.space_group_name_H-M   'P 1'
#
loop_
_entity.id
_entity.type
_entity.pdbx_description
1 polymer ?
#
loop_
_entity_poly.entity_id
_entity_poly.type
_entity_poly.pdbx_seq_one_letter_code
_entity_poly.pdbx_strand_id
1 'polypeptide(L)'
;MMKKRIAWLLLAALILSMFAGCGKKEEEPEEEPVVEEETPTPEPATPTPEPTPEVPEGMARSYLTGEWIDGELAKKRPIAIMIGNTSDALPQYGISSADIIYEVPVEGSYTRLMAIFQDYSGLEKIGSVRSCRHYFIYFAREFDAIYTHYGQAAYAEPVLEREDVHNLSGMDSAIETIMFYRDTNRKAPHNAFTSAEGIQAGLEKKGYRTELADTYSGHYKFAEDDAEVTPSGEDAIVVSPGYFVNKPWFVYNSEDGLYYRYEFKDKQIDGGTEGQLTAKNILIQYCDWSKLDENGYMDINTTSGGAGIYITNGKMERVTWSKDNEDSPARYYNEAGEEITLNQGKTWVCIARKDYQDRFGVYATQEELSQARATEE
;
A
#
# COMPACT_ATOMS: atom_id res chain seq x y z
N MET A 1 16.63 -66.53 -8.55
CA MET A 1 15.96 -67.84 -8.40
C MET A 1 16.47 -68.51 -7.14
N MET A 2 15.57 -69.12 -6.33
CA MET A 2 15.83 -70.21 -5.35
C MET A 2 16.77 -69.90 -4.16
N LYS A 3 16.64 -70.49 -2.96
CA LYS A 3 15.57 -71.25 -2.23
C LYS A 3 15.91 -71.12 -0.73
N LYS A 4 15.04 -70.61 0.13
CA LYS A 4 14.17 -71.37 1.06
C LYS A 4 14.81 -72.49 1.91
N ARG A 5 14.79 -72.25 3.25
CA ARG A 5 14.39 -73.14 4.38
C ARG A 5 15.35 -74.24 4.91
N ILE A 6 15.25 -74.44 6.24
CA ILE A 6 15.42 -75.62 7.14
C ILE A 6 16.03 -75.08 8.46
N ALA A 7 15.46 -75.09 9.69
CA ALA A 7 14.34 -75.74 10.40
C ALA A 7 14.71 -76.99 11.26
N TRP A 8 14.20 -77.06 12.52
CA TRP A 8 14.19 -78.19 13.50
C TRP A 8 15.53 -78.45 14.26
N LEU A 9 15.66 -78.86 15.56
CA LEU A 9 14.83 -79.26 16.74
C LEU A 9 15.57 -78.82 18.05
N LEU A 10 14.98 -78.41 19.19
CA LEU A 10 14.35 -79.17 20.32
C LEU A 10 15.15 -80.37 20.92
N LEU A 11 15.49 -80.34 22.22
CA LEU A 11 14.79 -81.05 23.34
C LEU A 11 15.59 -81.08 24.70
N ALA A 12 14.89 -80.88 25.84
CA ALA A 12 15.09 -81.46 27.21
C ALA A 12 16.48 -81.40 27.96
N ALA A 13 16.57 -81.44 29.31
CA ALA A 13 15.66 -81.21 30.45
C ALA A 13 16.45 -81.25 31.80
N LEU A 14 15.97 -80.59 32.85
CA LEU A 14 16.05 -80.91 34.32
C LEU A 14 15.44 -79.68 35.07
N ILE A 15 14.33 -79.71 35.81
CA ILE A 15 13.83 -80.51 36.97
C ILE A 15 14.15 -79.88 38.35
N LEU A 16 13.05 -79.45 39.01
CA LEU A 16 12.76 -79.29 40.45
C LEU A 16 13.60 -78.34 41.36
N SER A 17 12.89 -77.32 41.87
CA SER A 17 12.79 -77.06 43.33
C SER A 17 11.47 -76.33 43.69
N MET A 18 10.72 -76.87 44.65
CA MET A 18 9.53 -76.23 45.27
C MET A 18 10.00 -75.40 46.48
N PHE A 19 9.50 -74.20 46.78
CA PHE A 19 8.31 -73.85 47.60
C PHE A 19 8.43 -72.34 47.99
N ALA A 20 7.42 -71.56 48.41
CA ALA A 20 5.96 -71.67 48.49
C ALA A 20 5.36 -70.23 48.62
N GLY A 21 4.05 -70.05 48.41
CA GLY A 21 3.35 -68.78 48.68
C GLY A 21 1.87 -68.80 48.25
N CYS A 22 0.94 -68.61 49.19
CA CYS A 22 -0.50 -68.86 49.00
C CYS A 22 -1.29 -67.68 48.39
N GLY A 23 -2.38 -67.97 47.68
CA GLY A 23 -3.40 -66.99 47.29
C GLY A 23 -4.57 -67.60 46.46
N LYS A 24 -5.75 -67.73 47.06
CA LYS A 24 -6.99 -68.35 46.51
C LYS A 24 -7.49 -67.72 45.19
N LYS A 25 -8.22 -68.51 44.38
CA LYS A 25 -9.03 -68.10 43.22
C LYS A 25 -10.34 -68.91 43.18
N GLU A 26 -11.48 -68.23 42.99
CA GLU A 26 -12.88 -68.67 42.70
C GLU A 26 -13.83 -67.60 43.30
N GLU A 27 -14.92 -67.10 42.71
CA GLU A 27 -15.64 -67.29 41.42
C GLU A 27 -16.12 -65.90 40.91
N GLU A 28 -16.53 -65.77 39.63
CA GLU A 28 -17.21 -64.56 39.09
C GLU A 28 -18.73 -64.65 39.27
N PRO A 29 -19.41 -63.61 39.80
CA PRO A 29 -20.86 -63.50 39.77
C PRO A 29 -21.36 -62.76 38.51
N GLU A 30 -22.58 -63.10 38.09
CA GLU A 30 -23.34 -62.49 37.00
C GLU A 30 -24.05 -61.21 37.52
N GLU A 31 -23.91 -60.06 36.85
CA GLU A 31 -24.59 -58.80 37.22
C GLU A 31 -25.72 -58.42 36.25
N GLU A 32 -26.82 -57.93 36.82
CA GLU A 32 -28.05 -57.50 36.14
C GLU A 32 -27.90 -56.11 35.47
N PRO A 33 -28.73 -55.77 34.45
CA PRO A 33 -28.60 -54.50 33.73
C PRO A 33 -29.05 -53.31 34.59
N VAL A 34 -28.14 -52.34 34.78
CA VAL A 34 -28.44 -51.04 35.38
C VAL A 34 -29.15 -50.14 34.35
N VAL A 35 -30.23 -49.49 34.76
CA VAL A 35 -30.90 -48.44 33.96
C VAL A 35 -30.21 -47.10 34.22
N GLU A 36 -29.61 -46.50 33.19
CA GLU A 36 -29.05 -45.15 33.26
C GLU A 36 -30.17 -44.09 33.27
N GLU A 37 -30.03 -43.10 34.15
CA GLU A 37 -30.92 -41.95 34.27
C GLU A 37 -30.32 -40.77 33.49
N GLU A 38 -30.94 -40.39 32.37
CA GLU A 38 -30.38 -39.36 31.47
C GLU A 38 -30.32 -37.99 32.14
N THR A 39 -29.11 -37.44 32.25
CA THR A 39 -28.90 -36.06 32.73
C THR A 39 -29.18 -35.10 31.57
N PRO A 40 -30.01 -34.04 31.74
CA PRO A 40 -30.31 -33.12 30.65
C PRO A 40 -29.06 -32.37 30.20
N THR A 41 -28.74 -32.47 28.91
CA THR A 41 -27.64 -31.74 28.27
C THR A 41 -27.95 -30.25 28.25
N PRO A 42 -27.00 -29.35 28.60
CA PRO A 42 -27.23 -27.91 28.51
C PRO A 42 -27.45 -27.50 27.06
N GLU A 43 -28.52 -26.74 26.82
CA GLU A 43 -28.91 -26.24 25.51
C GLU A 43 -27.82 -25.29 24.95
N PRO A 44 -27.45 -25.38 23.66
CA PRO A 44 -26.44 -24.49 23.08
C PRO A 44 -26.88 -23.04 23.19
N ALA A 45 -26.03 -22.18 23.76
CA ALA A 45 -26.30 -20.75 23.77
C ALA A 45 -26.41 -20.23 22.33
N THR A 46 -27.58 -19.69 21.98
CA THR A 46 -27.80 -19.03 20.69
C THR A 46 -26.77 -17.90 20.53
N PRO A 47 -26.00 -17.84 19.45
CA PRO A 47 -25.07 -16.74 19.24
C PRO A 47 -25.87 -15.43 19.17
N THR A 48 -25.56 -14.50 20.06
CA THR A 48 -25.98 -13.10 19.92
C THR A 48 -25.51 -12.62 18.56
N PRO A 49 -26.36 -12.03 17.70
CA PRO A 49 -25.89 -11.46 16.45
C PRO A 49 -24.85 -10.38 16.76
N GLU A 50 -23.68 -10.49 16.14
CA GLU A 50 -22.71 -9.39 16.15
C GLU A 50 -23.38 -8.14 15.59
N PRO A 51 -23.15 -6.95 16.17
CA PRO A 51 -23.73 -5.73 15.65
C PRO A 51 -23.19 -5.51 14.24
N THR A 52 -24.07 -5.60 13.24
CA THR A 52 -23.75 -5.17 11.88
C THR A 52 -23.31 -3.70 11.93
N PRO A 53 -22.16 -3.32 11.37
CA PRO A 53 -21.73 -1.92 11.35
C PRO A 53 -22.84 -1.04 10.77
N GLU A 54 -23.32 -0.06 11.54
CA GLU A 54 -24.30 0.90 11.06
C GLU A 54 -23.63 1.81 10.03
N VAL A 55 -23.91 1.57 8.75
CA VAL A 55 -23.51 2.47 7.66
C VAL A 55 -24.10 3.86 7.95
N PRO A 56 -23.29 4.91 8.16
CA PRO A 56 -23.83 6.22 8.49
C PRO A 56 -24.67 6.77 7.34
N GLU A 57 -25.82 7.39 7.64
CA GLU A 57 -26.77 7.84 6.63
C GLU A 57 -26.12 8.81 5.64
N GLY A 58 -26.21 8.49 4.34
CA GLY A 58 -25.64 9.30 3.26
C GLY A 58 -24.13 9.15 3.05
N MET A 59 -23.42 8.36 3.86
CA MET A 59 -21.99 8.12 3.72
C MET A 59 -21.69 6.86 2.88
N ALA A 60 -20.48 6.81 2.33
CA ALA A 60 -19.88 5.62 1.74
C ALA A 60 -18.39 5.53 2.10
N ARG A 61 -17.79 4.34 1.96
CA ARG A 61 -16.35 4.13 2.16
C ARG A 61 -15.56 4.73 1.00
N SER A 62 -14.52 5.50 1.32
CA SER A 62 -13.51 5.94 0.35
C SER A 62 -12.74 4.74 -0.20
N TYR A 63 -12.69 4.58 -1.53
CA TYR A 63 -11.82 3.58 -2.17
C TYR A 63 -10.31 3.89 -2.05
N LEU A 64 -9.95 5.10 -1.59
CA LEU A 64 -8.56 5.54 -1.47
C LEU A 64 -8.02 5.46 -0.03
N THR A 65 -8.89 5.60 0.97
CA THR A 65 -8.51 5.63 2.39
C THR A 65 -9.29 4.69 3.28
N GLY A 66 -10.41 4.10 2.83
CA GLY A 66 -11.29 3.29 3.69
C GLY A 66 -12.08 4.09 4.73
N GLU A 67 -11.92 5.41 4.81
CA GLU A 67 -12.67 6.27 5.73
C GLU A 67 -14.10 6.51 5.21
N TRP A 68 -15.03 6.85 6.12
CA TRP A 68 -16.37 7.31 5.74
C TRP A 68 -16.31 8.73 5.15
N ILE A 69 -16.87 8.89 3.94
CA ILE A 69 -17.01 10.16 3.23
C ILE A 69 -18.42 10.29 2.65
N ASP A 70 -18.79 11.50 2.20
CA ASP A 70 -20.06 11.73 1.52
C ASP A 70 -20.28 10.75 0.34
N GLY A 71 -21.48 10.17 0.25
CA GLY A 71 -21.79 9.11 -0.71
C GLY A 71 -21.84 9.56 -2.18
N GLU A 72 -22.01 10.86 -2.46
CA GLU A 72 -21.89 11.41 -3.82
C GLU A 72 -20.43 11.75 -4.16
N LEU A 73 -19.64 12.18 -3.17
CA LEU A 73 -18.19 12.34 -3.30
C LEU A 73 -17.49 10.99 -3.55
N ALA A 74 -17.89 9.92 -2.86
CA ALA A 74 -17.33 8.58 -3.03
C ALA A 74 -17.54 7.98 -4.43
N LYS A 75 -18.53 8.48 -5.18
CA LYS A 75 -18.78 8.09 -6.58
C LYS A 75 -17.89 8.84 -7.56
N LYS A 76 -17.26 9.95 -7.16
CA LYS A 76 -16.38 10.74 -8.04
C LYS A 76 -15.09 9.98 -8.33
N ARG A 77 -14.58 10.17 -9.54
CA ARG A 77 -13.24 9.72 -9.91
C ARG A 77 -12.22 10.60 -9.22
N PRO A 78 -11.14 10.01 -8.66
CA PRO A 78 -10.03 10.78 -8.16
C PRO A 78 -9.36 11.61 -9.26
N ILE A 79 -8.70 12.71 -8.86
CA ILE A 79 -7.79 13.44 -9.73
C ILE A 79 -6.34 13.08 -9.34
N ALA A 80 -5.57 12.55 -10.28
CA ALA A 80 -4.16 12.24 -10.10
C ALA A 80 -3.29 13.36 -10.70
N ILE A 81 -2.56 14.10 -9.87
CA ILE A 81 -1.81 15.30 -10.26
C ILE A 81 -0.32 15.05 -10.10
N MET A 82 0.44 15.27 -11.18
CA MET A 82 1.90 15.20 -11.16
C MET A 82 2.53 16.41 -10.47
N ILE A 83 3.31 16.20 -9.40
CA ILE A 83 3.91 17.27 -8.58
C ILE A 83 5.45 17.14 -8.56
N GLY A 84 6.15 18.26 -8.68
CA GLY A 84 7.62 18.32 -8.61
C GLY A 84 8.17 17.96 -7.23
N ASN A 85 9.27 17.20 -7.20
CA ASN A 85 9.94 16.79 -5.96
C ASN A 85 11.47 16.97 -5.98
N THR A 86 11.88 18.19 -6.23
CA THR A 86 13.27 18.67 -6.13
C THR A 86 13.35 19.73 -5.05
N SER A 87 14.53 20.04 -4.51
CA SER A 87 14.68 21.02 -3.42
C SER A 87 14.20 22.43 -3.78
N ASP A 88 14.26 22.82 -5.06
CA ASP A 88 13.70 24.07 -5.60
C ASP A 88 12.19 23.97 -5.96
N ALA A 89 11.61 22.78 -5.94
CA ALA A 89 10.16 22.55 -5.95
C ALA A 89 9.53 22.64 -4.55
N LEU A 90 10.31 22.67 -3.46
CA LEU A 90 9.79 22.82 -2.10
C LEU A 90 9.41 24.27 -1.74
N PRO A 91 8.45 24.48 -0.81
CA PRO A 91 7.43 23.50 -0.44
C PRO A 91 6.49 23.23 -1.64
N GLN A 92 5.90 22.04 -1.68
CA GLN A 92 4.72 21.79 -2.51
C GLN A 92 3.48 22.45 -1.89
N TYR A 93 2.39 22.54 -2.65
CA TYR A 93 1.13 23.13 -2.22
C TYR A 93 -0.03 22.20 -2.55
N GLY A 94 -1.00 22.11 -1.64
CA GLY A 94 -2.23 21.32 -1.75
C GLY A 94 -2.05 19.80 -1.58
N ILE A 95 -0.82 19.30 -1.49
CA ILE A 95 -0.52 17.86 -1.35
C ILE A 95 -0.81 17.29 0.04
N SER A 96 -0.95 18.12 1.08
CA SER A 96 -1.45 17.64 2.38
C SER A 96 -2.88 17.09 2.32
N SER A 97 -3.65 17.46 1.30
CA SER A 97 -5.02 16.96 1.08
C SER A 97 -5.08 15.71 0.19
N ALA A 98 -3.94 15.18 -0.26
CA ALA A 98 -3.93 13.95 -1.06
C ALA A 98 -4.21 12.72 -0.18
N ASP A 99 -5.01 11.80 -0.71
CA ASP A 99 -5.34 10.52 -0.07
C ASP A 99 -4.24 9.49 -0.30
N ILE A 100 -3.67 9.52 -1.50
CA ILE A 100 -2.58 8.64 -1.92
C ILE A 100 -1.50 9.48 -2.59
N ILE A 101 -0.24 9.26 -2.23
CA ILE A 101 0.91 9.86 -2.89
C ILE A 101 1.83 8.76 -3.39
N TYR A 102 1.97 8.65 -4.71
CA TYR A 102 3.03 7.86 -5.34
C TYR A 102 4.30 8.68 -5.43
N GLU A 103 5.41 8.17 -4.92
CA GLU A 103 6.75 8.71 -5.13
C GLU A 103 7.54 7.74 -6.01
N VAL A 104 8.03 8.23 -7.16
CA VAL A 104 8.70 7.39 -8.17
C VAL A 104 10.01 8.04 -8.64
N PRO A 105 11.11 7.28 -8.77
CA PRO A 105 12.35 7.72 -9.41
C PRO A 105 12.12 8.27 -10.82
N VAL A 106 12.84 9.34 -11.13
CA VAL A 106 12.89 10.00 -12.44
C VAL A 106 14.35 10.32 -12.81
N GLU A 107 14.55 11.16 -13.83
CA GLU A 107 15.87 11.50 -14.35
C GLU A 107 16.77 12.14 -13.28
N GLY A 108 18.08 11.86 -13.34
CA GLY A 108 19.04 12.39 -12.36
C GLY A 108 18.96 11.76 -10.96
N SER A 109 18.23 10.65 -10.78
CA SER A 109 18.01 9.96 -9.50
C SER A 109 17.25 10.79 -8.44
N TYR A 110 16.57 11.84 -8.87
CA TYR A 110 15.48 12.47 -8.11
C TYR A 110 14.23 11.60 -8.14
N THR A 111 13.27 11.92 -7.27
CA THR A 111 11.89 11.40 -7.38
C THR A 111 10.94 12.46 -7.95
N ARG A 112 9.73 12.02 -8.31
CA ARG A 112 8.57 12.88 -8.60
C ARG A 112 7.36 12.31 -7.87
N LEU A 113 6.47 13.20 -7.42
CA LEU A 113 5.24 12.78 -6.77
C LEU A 113 4.09 12.75 -7.78
N MET A 114 3.16 11.84 -7.57
CA MET A 114 1.81 11.90 -8.11
C MET A 114 0.84 11.84 -6.93
N ALA A 115 0.16 12.94 -6.68
CA ALA A 115 -0.81 13.08 -5.60
C ALA A 115 -2.21 12.78 -6.15
N ILE A 116 -2.93 11.87 -5.51
CA ILE A 116 -4.27 11.44 -5.88
C ILE A 116 -5.26 11.97 -4.84
N PHE A 117 -6.31 12.64 -5.31
CA PHE A 117 -7.32 13.31 -4.49
C PHE A 117 -8.71 12.76 -4.82
N GLN A 118 -9.41 12.21 -3.83
CA GLN A 118 -10.84 11.96 -3.88
C GLN A 118 -11.59 13.30 -3.80
N ASP A 119 -11.22 14.14 -2.83
CA ASP A 119 -11.70 15.52 -2.72
C ASP A 119 -10.57 16.52 -2.97
N TYR A 120 -10.70 17.27 -4.05
CA TYR A 120 -9.82 18.40 -4.38
C TYR A 120 -10.52 19.75 -4.21
N SER A 121 -11.75 19.78 -3.67
CA SER A 121 -12.53 20.99 -3.48
C SER A 121 -11.86 21.95 -2.50
N GLY A 122 -12.09 23.26 -2.68
CA GLY A 122 -11.46 24.31 -1.86
C GLY A 122 -9.95 24.52 -2.06
N LEU A 123 -9.25 23.67 -2.81
CA LEU A 123 -7.80 23.82 -3.04
C LEU A 123 -7.48 24.96 -4.02
N GLU A 124 -7.10 26.12 -3.49
CA GLU A 124 -6.75 27.31 -4.29
C GLU A 124 -5.41 27.17 -5.05
N LYS A 125 -4.50 26.33 -4.57
CA LYS A 125 -3.14 26.19 -5.12
C LYS A 125 -2.62 24.77 -4.96
N ILE A 126 -2.44 24.08 -6.08
CA ILE A 126 -1.91 22.72 -6.16
C ILE A 126 -0.67 22.72 -7.06
N GLY A 127 0.47 22.23 -6.57
CA GLY A 127 1.70 22.15 -7.36
C GLY A 127 3.03 22.29 -6.59
N SER A 128 4.14 22.58 -7.26
CA SER A 128 4.23 22.90 -8.69
C SER A 128 3.91 21.68 -9.56
N VAL A 129 2.98 21.82 -10.51
CA VAL A 129 2.59 20.75 -11.44
C VAL A 129 3.78 20.45 -12.35
N ARG A 130 4.07 19.15 -12.54
CA ARG A 130 5.24 18.67 -13.30
C ARG A 130 4.87 17.60 -14.32
N SER A 131 5.92 17.11 -14.99
CA SER A 131 5.79 16.41 -16.25
C SER A 131 5.47 14.92 -16.08
N CYS A 132 4.66 14.41 -16.99
CA CYS A 132 4.30 12.99 -17.09
C CYS A 132 5.50 12.10 -17.48
N ARG A 133 5.53 10.87 -16.96
CA ARG A 133 6.18 9.70 -17.59
C ARG A 133 5.11 8.59 -17.67
N HIS A 134 5.22 7.71 -18.65
CA HIS A 134 4.19 6.71 -18.99
C HIS A 134 3.75 5.85 -17.81
N TYR A 135 4.70 5.39 -16.97
CA TYR A 135 4.39 4.58 -15.79
C TYR A 135 3.50 5.30 -14.74
N PHE A 136 3.53 6.63 -14.65
CA PHE A 136 2.59 7.35 -13.78
C PHE A 136 1.14 7.26 -14.28
N ILE A 137 0.92 7.14 -15.58
CA ILE A 137 -0.42 6.94 -16.15
C ILE A 137 -0.93 5.55 -15.76
N TYR A 138 -0.06 4.53 -15.83
CA TYR A 138 -0.41 3.18 -15.37
C TYR A 138 -0.73 3.13 -13.89
N PHE A 139 -0.04 3.87 -13.03
CA PHE A 139 -0.39 3.98 -11.60
C PHE A 139 -1.71 4.75 -11.38
N ALA A 140 -1.97 5.83 -12.12
CA ALA A 140 -3.23 6.59 -12.01
C ALA A 140 -4.46 5.77 -12.43
N ARG A 141 -4.31 4.90 -13.44
CA ARG A 141 -5.37 4.03 -13.94
C ARG A 141 -5.81 2.96 -12.93
N GLU A 142 -4.95 2.57 -12.00
CA GLU A 142 -5.29 1.65 -10.90
C GLU A 142 -6.41 2.18 -9.98
N PHE A 143 -6.67 3.50 -10.02
CA PHE A 143 -7.70 4.19 -9.23
C PHE A 143 -8.84 4.74 -10.09
N ASP A 144 -8.90 4.37 -11.38
CA ASP A 144 -9.77 5.02 -12.38
C ASP A 144 -9.61 6.56 -12.39
N ALA A 145 -8.43 7.09 -12.04
CA ALA A 145 -8.23 8.52 -11.84
C ALA A 145 -8.15 9.31 -13.16
N ILE A 146 -8.53 10.59 -13.10
CA ILE A 146 -8.32 11.55 -14.18
C ILE A 146 -6.91 12.14 -14.04
N TYR A 147 -6.11 12.06 -15.10
CA TYR A 147 -4.67 12.29 -15.03
C TYR A 147 -4.29 13.73 -15.42
N THR A 148 -3.56 14.42 -14.55
CA THR A 148 -3.21 15.84 -14.68
C THR A 148 -1.70 16.06 -14.63
N HIS A 149 -1.15 16.76 -15.62
CA HIS A 149 0.29 17.02 -15.69
C HIS A 149 0.64 18.31 -16.45
N TYR A 150 1.88 18.78 -16.32
CA TYR A 150 2.41 19.90 -17.12
C TYR A 150 3.77 19.51 -17.73
N GLY A 151 3.81 19.34 -19.05
CA GLY A 151 4.93 18.73 -19.77
C GLY A 151 4.87 17.20 -19.77
N GLN A 152 5.60 16.54 -20.67
CA GLN A 152 5.63 15.06 -20.76
C GLN A 152 6.99 14.55 -21.26
N ALA A 153 7.24 13.25 -21.13
CA ALA A 153 8.25 12.54 -21.90
C ALA A 153 7.63 12.05 -23.22
N ALA A 154 8.39 11.97 -24.30
CA ALA A 154 7.88 11.44 -25.58
C ALA A 154 7.32 10.00 -25.44
N TYR A 155 7.95 9.18 -24.58
CA TYR A 155 7.47 7.82 -24.26
C TYR A 155 6.06 7.77 -23.62
N ALA A 156 5.56 8.88 -23.09
CA ALA A 156 4.21 8.97 -22.55
C ALA A 156 3.13 9.22 -23.62
N GLU A 157 3.50 9.75 -24.79
CA GLU A 157 2.54 10.13 -25.85
C GLU A 157 1.60 8.98 -26.25
N PRO A 158 2.08 7.76 -26.59
CA PRO A 158 1.19 6.67 -27.00
C PRO A 158 0.19 6.24 -25.92
N VAL A 159 0.50 6.47 -24.65
CA VAL A 159 -0.37 6.12 -23.52
C VAL A 159 -1.34 7.26 -23.23
N LEU A 160 -0.88 8.53 -23.30
CA LEU A 160 -1.71 9.73 -23.14
C LEU A 160 -2.73 9.93 -24.27
N GLU A 161 -2.48 9.35 -25.46
CA GLU A 161 -3.35 9.38 -26.63
C GLU A 161 -4.40 8.25 -26.66
N ARG A 162 -4.36 7.29 -25.71
CA ARG A 162 -5.41 6.27 -25.58
C ARG A 162 -6.76 6.94 -25.27
N GLU A 163 -7.83 6.54 -25.96
CA GLU A 163 -9.19 7.10 -25.76
C GLU A 163 -9.71 6.95 -24.32
N ASP A 164 -9.21 5.95 -23.58
CA ASP A 164 -9.58 5.68 -22.20
C ASP A 164 -8.68 6.40 -21.15
N VAL A 165 -7.69 7.19 -21.57
CA VAL A 165 -6.91 8.08 -20.69
C VAL A 165 -7.50 9.49 -20.71
N HIS A 166 -8.19 9.86 -19.64
CA HIS A 166 -8.72 11.22 -19.47
C HIS A 166 -7.58 12.16 -19.05
N ASN A 167 -6.91 12.74 -20.05
CA ASN A 167 -5.71 13.54 -19.90
C ASN A 167 -6.00 15.05 -19.80
N LEU A 168 -5.68 15.64 -18.64
CA LEU A 168 -5.64 17.06 -18.38
C LEU A 168 -4.20 17.59 -18.45
N SER A 169 -3.72 17.77 -19.68
CA SER A 169 -2.36 18.23 -19.97
C SER A 169 -2.25 19.75 -20.05
N GLY A 170 -1.31 20.34 -19.29
CA GLY A 170 -0.88 21.73 -19.44
C GLY A 170 -0.11 22.04 -20.73
N MET A 171 -0.03 21.09 -21.67
CA MET A 171 0.40 21.32 -23.06
C MET A 171 -0.79 21.44 -24.03
N ASP A 172 -2.01 21.12 -23.60
CA ASP A 172 -3.22 21.30 -24.40
C ASP A 172 -3.70 22.75 -24.30
N SER A 173 -3.48 23.51 -25.37
CA SER A 173 -3.85 24.94 -25.46
C SER A 173 -5.36 25.20 -25.32
N ALA A 174 -6.23 24.18 -25.42
CA ALA A 174 -7.65 24.31 -25.17
C ALA A 174 -8.02 24.38 -23.68
N ILE A 175 -7.14 23.92 -22.79
CA ILE A 175 -7.33 23.94 -21.32
C ILE A 175 -6.22 24.68 -20.55
N GLU A 176 -5.03 24.88 -21.14
CA GLU A 176 -3.86 25.43 -20.43
C GLU A 176 -4.20 26.69 -19.62
N THR A 177 -4.80 27.70 -20.25
CA THR A 177 -5.01 29.02 -19.66
C THR A 177 -6.23 29.13 -18.76
N ILE A 178 -7.09 28.10 -18.72
CA ILE A 178 -8.24 28.02 -17.79
C ILE A 178 -7.96 27.10 -16.61
N MET A 179 -7.04 26.14 -16.76
CA MET A 179 -6.73 25.14 -15.74
C MET A 179 -5.43 25.44 -14.98
N PHE A 180 -4.44 26.04 -15.64
CA PHE A 180 -3.11 26.26 -15.07
C PHE A 180 -2.72 27.74 -15.05
N TYR A 181 -1.91 28.11 -14.06
CA TYR A 181 -1.30 29.42 -13.96
C TYR A 181 0.18 29.33 -13.62
N ARG A 182 0.89 30.46 -13.78
CA ARG A 182 2.31 30.59 -13.43
C ARG A 182 2.47 31.46 -12.18
N ASP A 183 3.01 30.88 -11.11
CA ASP A 183 3.39 31.63 -9.91
C ASP A 183 4.64 32.47 -10.21
N THR A 184 4.50 33.79 -10.17
CA THR A 184 5.58 34.75 -10.47
C THR A 184 6.68 34.78 -9.39
N ASN A 185 6.40 34.26 -8.19
CA ASN A 185 7.39 34.14 -7.12
C ASN A 185 8.33 32.93 -7.30
N ARG A 186 8.02 32.02 -8.23
CA ARG A 186 8.80 30.81 -8.49
C ARG A 186 9.41 30.82 -9.88
N LYS A 187 10.62 30.26 -9.99
CA LYS A 187 11.32 30.13 -11.28
C LYS A 187 10.78 28.95 -12.07
N ALA A 188 10.67 29.12 -13.38
CA ALA A 188 10.45 27.98 -14.27
C ALA A 188 11.63 26.98 -14.16
N PRO A 189 11.38 25.66 -14.20
CA PRO A 189 10.10 25.02 -14.48
C PRO A 189 9.26 24.65 -13.23
N HIS A 190 9.57 25.17 -12.04
CA HIS A 190 8.93 24.84 -10.76
C HIS A 190 7.81 25.83 -10.40
N ASN A 191 7.12 26.38 -11.41
CA ASN A 191 6.19 27.49 -11.23
C ASN A 191 4.82 27.32 -11.92
N ALA A 192 4.52 26.17 -12.52
CA ALA A 192 3.16 25.85 -12.96
C ALA A 192 2.33 25.38 -11.76
N PHE A 193 1.10 25.89 -11.62
CA PHE A 193 0.15 25.50 -10.58
C PHE A 193 -1.24 25.34 -11.18
N THR A 194 -2.12 24.64 -10.47
CA THR A 194 -3.55 24.56 -10.75
C THR A 194 -4.35 24.80 -9.46
N SER A 195 -5.67 24.75 -9.53
CA SER A 195 -6.63 24.93 -8.42
C SER A 195 -7.86 24.06 -8.66
N ALA A 196 -8.72 23.92 -7.64
CA ALA A 196 -9.99 23.21 -7.77
C ALA A 196 -10.88 23.77 -8.90
N GLU A 197 -10.98 25.10 -8.99
CA GLU A 197 -11.68 25.81 -10.06
C GLU A 197 -11.05 25.52 -11.43
N GLY A 198 -9.73 25.54 -11.54
CA GLY A 198 -9.02 25.23 -12.78
C GLY A 198 -9.23 23.79 -13.25
N ILE A 199 -9.19 22.82 -12.32
CA ILE A 199 -9.49 21.41 -12.59
C ILE A 199 -10.93 21.27 -13.09
N GLN A 200 -11.90 21.88 -12.41
CA GLN A 200 -13.31 21.86 -12.83
C GLN A 200 -13.48 22.44 -14.24
N ALA A 201 -12.91 23.62 -14.52
CA ALA A 201 -12.97 24.25 -15.84
C ALA A 201 -12.32 23.36 -16.93
N GLY A 202 -11.23 22.67 -16.62
CA GLY A 202 -10.60 21.67 -17.48
C GLY A 202 -11.51 20.47 -17.78
N LEU A 203 -12.15 19.90 -16.74
CA LEU A 203 -13.09 18.78 -16.88
C LEU A 203 -14.31 19.14 -17.74
N GLU A 204 -14.95 20.28 -17.44
CA GLU A 204 -16.08 20.81 -18.21
C GLU A 204 -15.70 21.06 -19.68
N LYS A 205 -14.51 21.62 -19.93
CA LYS A 205 -14.00 21.90 -21.28
C LYS A 205 -13.71 20.63 -22.09
N LYS A 206 -13.29 19.55 -21.44
CA LYS A 206 -12.96 18.27 -22.10
C LYS A 206 -14.14 17.30 -22.19
N GLY A 207 -15.20 17.50 -21.39
CA GLY A 207 -16.38 16.62 -21.37
C GLY A 207 -16.08 15.22 -20.82
N TYR A 208 -15.09 15.12 -19.95
CA TYR A 208 -14.63 13.85 -19.38
C TYR A 208 -15.62 13.29 -18.33
N ARG A 209 -15.83 11.97 -18.35
CA ARG A 209 -16.51 11.22 -17.26
C ARG A 209 -15.85 11.55 -15.91
N THR A 210 -16.65 11.99 -14.95
CA THR A 210 -16.27 12.35 -13.57
C THR A 210 -16.75 11.39 -12.50
N GLU A 211 -17.68 10.47 -12.79
CA GLU A 211 -18.07 9.37 -11.88
C GLU A 211 -17.23 8.13 -12.16
N LEU A 212 -16.90 7.34 -11.14
CA LEU A 212 -16.25 6.04 -11.23
C LEU A 212 -17.03 5.09 -12.15
N ALA A 213 -16.33 4.15 -12.78
CA ALA A 213 -17.01 3.12 -13.57
C ALA A 213 -17.79 2.15 -12.64
N ASP A 214 -18.97 1.69 -13.07
CA ASP A 214 -19.76 0.69 -12.33
C ASP A 214 -18.99 -0.63 -12.05
N THR A 215 -17.91 -0.87 -12.80
CA THR A 215 -17.01 -2.02 -12.66
C THR A 215 -15.80 -1.75 -11.75
N TYR A 216 -15.62 -0.54 -11.23
CA TYR A 216 -14.51 -0.20 -10.35
C TYR A 216 -14.78 -0.71 -8.92
N SER A 217 -13.92 -1.59 -8.43
CA SER A 217 -14.04 -2.27 -7.14
C SER A 217 -12.99 -1.85 -6.11
N GLY A 218 -12.29 -0.74 -6.35
CA GLY A 218 -11.26 -0.21 -5.45
C GLY A 218 -9.86 -0.79 -5.66
N HIS A 219 -8.88 -0.09 -5.09
CA HIS A 219 -7.49 -0.51 -5.09
C HIS A 219 -7.15 -1.36 -3.87
N TYR A 220 -7.23 -0.79 -2.67
CA TYR A 220 -6.83 -1.50 -1.44
C TYR A 220 -8.02 -2.10 -0.70
N LYS A 221 -7.75 -3.16 0.07
CA LYS A 221 -8.61 -3.60 1.17
C LYS A 221 -8.27 -2.77 2.41
N PHE A 222 -9.29 -2.28 3.11
CA PHE A 222 -9.14 -1.52 4.35
C PHE A 222 -9.76 -2.25 5.53
N ALA A 223 -9.24 -1.98 6.72
CA ALA A 223 -9.78 -2.49 7.97
C ALA A 223 -11.11 -1.81 8.31
N GLU A 224 -12.00 -2.52 8.99
CA GLU A 224 -13.23 -1.94 9.56
C GLU A 224 -12.91 -0.99 10.73
N ASP A 225 -13.85 -0.13 11.13
CA ASP A 225 -13.58 1.00 12.05
C ASP A 225 -12.96 0.60 13.41
N ASP A 226 -13.38 -0.54 13.97
CA ASP A 226 -12.88 -1.06 15.25
C ASP A 226 -11.67 -2.01 15.09
N ALA A 227 -11.18 -2.20 13.87
CA ALA A 227 -10.08 -3.12 13.55
C ALA A 227 -8.80 -2.35 13.19
N GLU A 228 -7.74 -2.58 13.96
CA GLU A 228 -6.43 -2.00 13.68
C GLU A 228 -5.45 -3.07 13.16
N VAL A 229 -4.94 -2.88 11.95
CA VAL A 229 -3.89 -3.72 11.37
C VAL A 229 -2.55 -3.26 11.93
N THR A 230 -1.85 -4.15 12.62
CA THR A 230 -0.47 -3.92 13.04
C THR A 230 0.35 -5.12 12.58
N PRO A 231 1.23 -4.97 11.56
CA PRO A 231 2.06 -6.04 11.06
C PRO A 231 2.84 -6.75 12.18
N SER A 232 2.86 -8.08 12.15
CA SER A 232 3.50 -8.89 13.20
C SER A 232 5.04 -8.89 13.16
N GLY A 233 5.62 -8.22 12.15
CA GLY A 233 7.05 -8.22 11.87
C GLY A 233 7.87 -7.17 12.63
N GLU A 234 8.86 -6.64 11.90
CA GLU A 234 9.95 -5.82 12.42
C GLU A 234 9.46 -4.42 12.84
N ASP A 235 10.17 -3.79 13.78
CA ASP A 235 9.91 -2.40 14.17
C ASP A 235 10.32 -1.45 13.05
N ALA A 236 9.45 -0.46 12.77
CA ALA A 236 9.59 0.50 11.69
C ALA A 236 9.34 1.92 12.21
N ILE A 237 10.11 2.33 13.22
CA ILE A 237 9.95 3.65 13.87
C ILE A 237 10.46 4.79 12.98
N VAL A 238 11.63 4.62 12.38
CA VAL A 238 12.17 5.54 11.37
C VAL A 238 12.43 4.76 10.09
N VAL A 239 11.83 5.20 8.98
CA VAL A 239 11.81 4.47 7.70
C VAL A 239 12.47 5.29 6.61
N SER A 240 13.48 4.73 5.93
CA SER A 240 14.18 5.34 4.80
C SER A 240 13.94 4.52 3.51
N PRO A 241 13.17 5.03 2.53
CA PRO A 241 12.91 4.32 1.26
C PRO A 241 14.13 4.09 0.35
N GLY A 242 15.30 4.65 0.69
CA GLY A 242 16.55 4.38 -0.03
C GLY A 242 16.84 5.25 -1.26
N TYR A 243 16.00 6.25 -1.58
CA TYR A 243 16.25 7.15 -2.71
C TYR A 243 17.58 7.93 -2.57
N PHE A 244 18.23 8.15 -3.71
CA PHE A 244 19.62 8.61 -3.79
C PHE A 244 19.80 10.10 -3.49
N VAL A 245 18.97 10.95 -4.10
CA VAL A 245 19.15 12.42 -4.04
C VAL A 245 18.21 13.06 -3.02
N ASN A 246 16.91 12.76 -3.12
CA ASN A 246 15.88 13.24 -2.19
C ASN A 246 16.15 12.83 -0.73
N LYS A 247 16.68 11.62 -0.53
CA LYS A 247 16.92 10.97 0.78
C LYS A 247 15.76 11.20 1.78
N PRO A 248 14.48 10.96 1.42
CA PRO A 248 13.39 11.17 2.37
C PRO A 248 13.43 10.13 3.50
N TRP A 249 12.69 10.41 4.56
CA TRP A 249 12.40 9.44 5.60
C TRP A 249 11.06 9.74 6.27
N PHE A 250 10.53 8.75 6.95
CA PHE A 250 9.32 8.86 7.75
C PHE A 250 9.65 8.55 9.21
N VAL A 251 8.94 9.20 10.13
CA VAL A 251 9.09 9.00 11.58
C VAL A 251 7.72 8.72 12.16
N TYR A 252 7.55 7.55 12.77
CA TYR A 252 6.33 7.15 13.44
C TYR A 252 6.11 7.97 14.72
N ASN A 253 4.89 8.46 14.92
CA ASN A 253 4.41 8.98 16.19
C ASN A 253 3.38 7.99 16.78
N SER A 254 3.67 7.45 17.97
CA SER A 254 2.76 6.54 18.66
C SER A 254 1.57 7.22 19.33
N GLU A 255 1.55 8.55 19.44
CA GLU A 255 0.43 9.30 20.04
C GLU A 255 -0.78 9.43 19.10
N ASP A 256 -0.55 9.47 17.79
CA ASP A 256 -1.59 9.59 16.74
C ASP A 256 -1.59 8.43 15.72
N GLY A 257 -0.57 7.56 15.76
CA GLY A 257 -0.45 6.42 14.87
C GLY A 257 -0.01 6.79 13.44
N LEU A 258 0.57 7.98 13.24
CA LEU A 258 0.95 8.49 11.92
C LEU A 258 2.46 8.52 11.69
N TYR A 259 2.84 8.42 10.42
CA TYR A 259 4.20 8.61 9.93
C TYR A 259 4.41 10.02 9.39
N TYR A 260 5.20 10.84 10.09
CA TYR A 260 5.58 12.18 9.68
C TYR A 260 6.72 12.15 8.64
N ARG A 261 6.54 12.80 7.48
CA ARG A 261 7.52 12.78 6.38
C ARG A 261 8.54 13.91 6.45
N TYR A 262 9.77 13.58 6.07
CA TYR A 262 10.94 14.45 6.00
C TYR A 262 11.69 14.22 4.69
N GLU A 263 12.37 15.24 4.17
CA GLU A 263 13.12 15.19 2.91
C GLU A 263 14.13 16.34 2.83
N PHE A 264 15.19 16.19 2.02
CA PHE A 264 16.21 17.24 1.82
C PHE A 264 16.77 17.84 3.14
N LYS A 265 16.85 17.00 4.19
CA LYS A 265 17.32 17.31 5.56
C LYS A 265 16.34 18.09 6.46
N ASP A 266 15.09 18.29 6.08
CA ASP A 266 14.08 18.98 6.89
C ASP A 266 12.71 18.27 6.87
N LYS A 267 11.75 18.76 7.65
CA LYS A 267 10.34 18.37 7.58
C LYS A 267 9.78 18.70 6.20
N GLN A 268 9.09 17.77 5.54
CA GLN A 268 8.31 18.15 4.36
C GLN A 268 6.96 18.71 4.80
N ILE A 269 6.71 19.98 4.47
CA ILE A 269 5.45 20.67 4.75
C ILE A 269 4.68 20.96 3.47
N ASP A 270 3.37 21.14 3.60
CA ASP A 270 2.56 21.78 2.58
C ASP A 270 2.60 23.31 2.76
N GLY A 271 2.98 24.04 1.71
CA GLY A 271 3.11 25.50 1.74
C GLY A 271 1.77 26.25 1.79
N GLY A 272 0.64 25.57 1.63
CA GLY A 272 -0.70 26.14 1.79
C GLY A 272 -1.27 26.01 3.20
N THR A 273 -0.85 25.01 3.98
CA THR A 273 -1.34 24.77 5.36
C THR A 273 -0.26 24.91 6.44
N GLU A 274 1.02 24.97 6.04
CA GLU A 274 2.23 24.86 6.88
C GLU A 274 2.33 23.55 7.70
N GLY A 275 1.38 22.63 7.53
CA GLY A 275 1.38 21.32 8.16
C GLY A 275 2.45 20.40 7.57
N GLN A 276 3.15 19.68 8.44
CA GLN A 276 4.04 18.59 8.03
C GLN A 276 3.21 17.44 7.44
N LEU A 277 3.65 16.87 6.33
CA LEU A 277 2.94 15.76 5.69
C LEU A 277 3.00 14.50 6.55
N THR A 278 1.88 13.77 6.57
CA THR A 278 1.72 12.51 7.29
C THR A 278 1.11 11.42 6.40
N ALA A 279 1.35 10.16 6.76
CA ALA A 279 0.69 8.99 6.19
C ALA A 279 0.35 7.99 7.31
N LYS A 280 -0.73 7.21 7.18
CA LYS A 280 -1.02 6.05 8.06
C LYS A 280 -0.37 4.78 7.51
N ASN A 281 -0.31 4.67 6.19
CA ASN A 281 0.24 3.53 5.46
C ASN A 281 1.44 3.97 4.62
N ILE A 282 2.51 3.18 4.62
CA ILE A 282 3.60 3.30 3.64
C ILE A 282 3.76 1.94 2.95
N LEU A 283 3.79 1.96 1.63
CA LEU A 283 4.11 0.81 0.79
C LEU A 283 5.44 1.06 0.09
N ILE A 284 6.41 0.16 0.25
CA ILE A 284 7.59 0.11 -0.63
C ILE A 284 7.30 -0.95 -1.69
N GLN A 285 7.27 -0.57 -2.97
CA GLN A 285 7.03 -1.48 -4.09
C GLN A 285 8.30 -1.56 -4.94
N TYR A 286 8.94 -2.73 -5.00
CA TYR A 286 10.14 -2.92 -5.81
C TYR A 286 9.77 -3.37 -7.23
N CYS A 287 10.04 -2.51 -8.21
CA CYS A 287 9.79 -2.77 -9.63
C CYS A 287 11.09 -3.05 -10.38
N ASP A 288 11.01 -3.93 -11.39
CA ASP A 288 12.03 -3.96 -12.46
C ASP A 288 12.05 -2.60 -13.19
N TRP A 289 13.23 -2.18 -13.65
CA TRP A 289 13.42 -0.89 -14.32
C TRP A 289 14.42 -1.03 -15.47
N SER A 290 14.39 -0.10 -16.42
CA SER A 290 15.40 -0.03 -17.48
C SER A 290 15.70 1.40 -17.91
N LYS A 291 16.86 1.62 -18.51
CA LYS A 291 17.21 2.90 -19.16
C LYS A 291 16.64 2.89 -20.58
N LEU A 292 15.81 3.89 -20.92
CA LEU A 292 15.20 4.02 -22.23
C LEU A 292 16.12 4.72 -23.24
N ASP A 293 16.88 5.73 -22.81
CA ASP A 293 17.80 6.47 -23.67
C ASP A 293 19.00 7.09 -22.94
N GLU A 294 19.95 7.61 -23.72
CA GLU A 294 21.14 8.31 -23.23
C GLU A 294 20.86 9.67 -22.57
N ASN A 295 19.64 10.22 -22.69
CA ASN A 295 19.23 11.41 -21.94
C ASN A 295 18.87 11.08 -20.49
N GLY A 296 18.85 9.80 -20.12
CA GLY A 296 18.58 9.32 -18.77
C GLY A 296 17.10 9.07 -18.48
N TYR A 297 16.24 9.06 -19.51
CA TYR A 297 14.89 8.54 -19.34
C TYR A 297 14.94 7.07 -18.95
N MET A 298 14.03 6.68 -18.07
CA MET A 298 13.90 5.30 -17.58
C MET A 298 12.47 4.81 -17.70
N ASP A 299 12.33 3.50 -17.78
CA ASP A 299 11.10 2.77 -17.62
C ASP A 299 11.05 2.13 -16.23
N ILE A 300 9.83 2.02 -15.70
CA ILE A 300 9.49 1.32 -14.47
C ILE A 300 8.42 0.30 -14.85
N ASN A 301 8.76 -1.00 -14.79
CA ASN A 301 7.85 -2.05 -15.20
C ASN A 301 6.76 -2.26 -14.12
N THR A 302 5.61 -1.62 -14.33
CA THR A 302 4.46 -1.68 -13.41
C THR A 302 3.73 -3.03 -13.39
N THR A 303 4.07 -3.97 -14.26
CA THR A 303 3.43 -5.31 -14.36
C THR A 303 4.38 -6.47 -14.08
N SER A 304 5.65 -6.19 -13.74
CA SER A 304 6.65 -7.23 -13.41
C SER A 304 6.27 -8.11 -12.21
N GLY A 305 5.46 -7.56 -11.29
CA GLY A 305 5.39 -8.06 -9.92
C GLY A 305 6.71 -7.92 -9.19
N GLY A 306 6.74 -8.25 -7.90
CA GLY A 306 7.99 -8.19 -7.14
C GLY A 306 7.83 -8.30 -5.64
N ALA A 307 8.91 -8.02 -4.93
CA ALA A 307 8.89 -7.83 -3.50
C ALA A 307 8.34 -6.44 -3.15
N GLY A 308 7.85 -6.31 -1.92
CA GLY A 308 7.50 -5.04 -1.33
C GLY A 308 7.56 -5.10 0.20
N ILE A 309 7.23 -3.99 0.83
CA ILE A 309 7.16 -3.85 2.29
C ILE A 309 5.91 -3.05 2.61
N TYR A 310 5.04 -3.59 3.46
CA TYR A 310 3.93 -2.83 4.04
C TYR A 310 4.32 -2.35 5.44
N ILE A 311 4.01 -1.08 5.73
CA ILE A 311 4.41 -0.39 6.94
C ILE A 311 3.24 0.43 7.47
N THR A 312 2.89 0.22 8.73
CA THR A 312 1.88 1.00 9.46
C THR A 312 2.10 0.79 10.97
N ASN A 313 1.60 1.70 11.82
CA ASN A 313 1.60 1.53 13.28
C ASN A 313 2.96 1.20 13.93
N GLY A 314 4.05 1.79 13.43
CA GLY A 314 5.39 1.54 13.96
C GLY A 314 5.96 0.17 13.60
N LYS A 315 5.30 -0.58 12.71
CA LYS A 315 5.63 -1.95 12.33
C LYS A 315 5.71 -2.13 10.81
N MET A 316 6.46 -3.13 10.38
CA MET A 316 6.50 -3.55 8.98
C MET A 316 6.41 -5.07 8.79
N GLU A 317 5.89 -5.47 7.63
CA GLU A 317 5.99 -6.83 7.11
C GLU A 317 6.47 -6.83 5.65
N ARG A 318 7.13 -7.92 5.26
CA ARG A 318 7.49 -8.16 3.86
C ARG A 318 6.25 -8.66 3.12
N VAL A 319 6.03 -8.10 1.93
CA VAL A 319 4.94 -8.49 1.04
C VAL A 319 5.49 -8.82 -0.34
N THR A 320 4.69 -9.49 -1.14
CA THR A 320 4.87 -9.54 -2.60
C THR A 320 3.78 -8.71 -3.26
N TRP A 321 4.03 -8.23 -4.48
CA TRP A 321 3.01 -7.55 -5.26
C TRP A 321 2.90 -8.14 -6.66
N SER A 322 1.70 -8.11 -7.23
CA SER A 322 1.43 -8.46 -8.63
C SER A 322 0.38 -7.52 -9.22
N LYS A 323 0.35 -7.44 -10.55
CA LYS A 323 -0.58 -6.60 -11.32
C LYS A 323 -0.88 -7.30 -12.64
N ASP A 324 -2.14 -7.64 -12.89
CA ASP A 324 -2.52 -8.52 -14.01
C ASP A 324 -2.23 -7.92 -15.39
N ASN A 325 -2.30 -6.59 -15.51
CA ASN A 325 -2.02 -5.81 -16.72
C ASN A 325 -1.89 -4.32 -16.33
N GLU A 326 -1.53 -3.47 -17.29
CA GLU A 326 -1.31 -2.02 -17.09
C GLU A 326 -2.50 -1.27 -16.47
N ASP A 327 -3.72 -1.79 -16.65
CA ASP A 327 -4.99 -1.16 -16.30
C ASP A 327 -5.63 -1.73 -15.02
N SER A 328 -5.14 -2.86 -14.51
CA SER A 328 -5.63 -3.50 -13.27
C SER A 328 -4.85 -2.97 -12.07
N PRO A 329 -5.46 -2.78 -10.88
CA PRO A 329 -4.72 -2.31 -9.72
C PRO A 329 -3.69 -3.32 -9.22
N ALA A 330 -2.57 -2.83 -8.66
CA ALA A 330 -1.62 -3.69 -7.96
C ALA A 330 -2.27 -4.35 -6.74
N ARG A 331 -1.91 -5.59 -6.45
CA ARG A 331 -2.37 -6.36 -5.29
C ARG A 331 -1.16 -6.80 -4.48
N TYR A 332 -1.27 -6.73 -3.16
CA TYR A 332 -0.16 -6.98 -2.24
C TYR A 332 -0.50 -8.16 -1.32
N TYR A 333 0.43 -9.09 -1.16
CA TYR A 333 0.21 -10.37 -0.47
C TYR A 333 1.25 -10.62 0.60
N ASN A 334 0.82 -11.11 1.77
CA ASN A 334 1.69 -11.51 2.88
C ASN A 334 2.47 -12.80 2.57
N GLU A 335 3.31 -13.26 3.50
CA GLU A 335 4.08 -14.51 3.34
C GLU A 335 3.21 -15.78 3.23
N ALA A 336 1.94 -15.74 3.65
CA ALA A 336 0.97 -16.82 3.48
C ALA A 336 0.28 -16.80 2.09
N GLY A 337 0.51 -15.77 1.27
CA GLY A 337 -0.14 -15.57 -0.03
C GLY A 337 -1.55 -14.96 0.06
N GLU A 338 -1.93 -14.41 1.21
CA GLU A 338 -3.19 -13.72 1.43
C GLU A 338 -3.03 -12.23 1.14
N GLU A 339 -4.03 -11.62 0.50
CA GLU A 339 -4.00 -10.18 0.21
C GLU A 339 -4.08 -9.37 1.50
N ILE A 340 -3.15 -8.43 1.69
CA ILE A 340 -3.07 -7.61 2.91
C ILE A 340 -4.26 -6.65 3.03
N THR A 341 -4.57 -6.30 4.28
CA THR A 341 -5.51 -5.23 4.62
C THR A 341 -4.71 -4.02 5.11
N LEU A 342 -5.02 -2.83 4.60
CA LEU A 342 -4.45 -1.58 5.09
C LEU A 342 -5.28 -1.01 6.25
N ASN A 343 -4.65 -0.25 7.15
CA ASN A 343 -5.38 0.65 8.05
C ASN A 343 -6.09 1.75 7.26
N GLN A 344 -7.21 2.25 7.78
CA GLN A 344 -7.88 3.41 7.19
C GLN A 344 -6.99 4.66 7.26
N GLY A 345 -6.98 5.46 6.20
CA GLY A 345 -6.25 6.72 6.09
C GLY A 345 -5.21 6.74 4.96
N LYS A 346 -4.42 7.82 4.95
CA LYS A 346 -3.53 8.19 3.82
C LYS A 346 -2.41 7.18 3.57
N THR A 347 -2.14 6.93 2.28
CA THR A 347 -1.16 5.93 1.83
C THR A 347 -0.05 6.55 0.98
N TRP A 348 1.20 6.37 1.39
CA TRP A 348 2.37 6.77 0.61
C TRP A 348 3.01 5.56 -0.08
N VAL A 349 3.03 5.56 -1.41
CA VAL A 349 3.59 4.46 -2.21
C VAL A 349 4.96 4.86 -2.76
N CYS A 350 6.02 4.31 -2.16
CA CYS A 350 7.39 4.46 -2.62
C CYS A 350 7.72 3.39 -3.66
N ILE A 351 7.75 3.78 -4.94
CA ILE A 351 8.20 2.89 -6.02
C ILE A 351 9.73 2.86 -6.02
N ALA A 352 10.31 1.76 -5.55
CA ALA A 352 11.76 1.57 -5.51
C ALA A 352 12.24 0.71 -6.68
N ARG A 353 13.48 0.94 -7.11
CA ARG A 353 14.15 0.13 -8.14
C ARG A 353 14.66 -1.16 -7.51
N LYS A 354 14.24 -2.31 -8.01
CA LYS A 354 14.50 -3.65 -7.45
C LYS A 354 15.99 -3.97 -7.20
N ASP A 355 16.90 -3.48 -8.04
CA ASP A 355 18.34 -3.70 -7.87
C ASP A 355 18.96 -2.96 -6.67
N TYR A 356 18.19 -2.08 -6.01
CA TYR A 356 18.64 -1.22 -4.91
C TYR A 356 17.81 -1.44 -3.63
N GLN A 357 17.28 -2.65 -3.45
CA GLN A 357 16.58 -3.09 -2.23
C GLN A 357 17.45 -2.95 -0.96
N ASP A 358 18.77 -3.06 -1.11
CA ASP A 358 19.77 -2.87 -0.05
C ASP A 358 19.82 -1.45 0.53
N ARG A 359 19.24 -0.47 -0.17
CA ARG A 359 19.17 0.93 0.30
C ARG A 359 17.97 1.24 1.18
N PHE A 360 17.00 0.34 1.26
CA PHE A 360 15.92 0.47 2.24
C PHE A 360 16.47 0.22 3.65
N GLY A 361 16.04 1.03 4.62
CA GLY A 361 16.44 0.87 6.01
C GLY A 361 15.36 1.30 6.98
N VAL A 362 15.23 0.54 8.06
CA VAL A 362 14.52 0.94 9.28
C VAL A 362 15.51 1.17 10.41
N TYR A 363 15.19 2.12 11.28
CA TYR A 363 16.03 2.56 12.40
C TYR A 363 15.13 2.81 13.63
N ALA A 364 15.67 2.63 14.82
CA ALA A 364 14.95 2.94 16.06
C ALA A 364 14.91 4.46 16.31
N THR A 365 15.89 5.21 15.80
CA THR A 365 15.96 6.67 15.96
C THR A 365 16.41 7.41 14.69
N GLN A 366 16.12 8.72 14.63
CA GLN A 366 16.65 9.59 13.58
C GLN A 366 18.18 9.80 13.70
N GLU A 367 18.75 9.58 14.88
CA GLU A 367 20.20 9.64 15.09
C GLU A 367 20.88 8.45 14.41
N GLU A 368 20.36 7.23 14.56
CA GLU A 368 20.84 6.03 13.86
C GLU A 368 20.76 6.19 12.33
N LEU A 369 19.63 6.70 11.81
CA LEU A 369 19.50 7.03 10.38
C LEU A 369 20.58 8.03 9.93
N SER A 370 20.87 9.03 10.76
CA SER A 370 21.88 10.06 10.46
C SER A 370 23.29 9.48 10.46
N GLN A 371 23.62 8.61 11.42
CA GLN A 371 24.89 7.88 11.50
C GLN A 371 25.08 6.95 10.30
N ALA A 372 24.05 6.20 9.90
CA ALA A 372 24.09 5.32 8.73
C ALA A 372 24.37 6.12 7.44
N ARG A 373 23.61 7.21 7.22
CA ARG A 373 23.78 8.08 6.03
C ARG A 373 25.16 8.76 5.97
N ALA A 374 25.80 9.01 7.12
CA ALA A 374 27.16 9.55 7.18
C ALA A 374 28.25 8.56 6.73
N THR A 375 27.90 7.29 6.51
CA THR A 375 28.80 6.26 5.93
C THR A 375 28.59 6.02 4.43
N GLU A 376 27.58 6.67 3.82
CA GLU A 376 27.33 6.64 2.38
C GLU A 376 28.01 7.79 1.60
N GLU A 377 28.60 8.76 2.30
CA GLU A 377 29.27 9.95 1.74
C GLU A 377 30.80 9.84 1.79
#